data_AF-A0A853GV78-F1
#
_entry.id   AF-A0A853GV78-F1
#
_cell.length_a   1.000
_cell.length_b   1.000
_cell.length_c   1.000
_cell.angle_alpha   90.00
_cell.angle_beta   90.00
_cell.angle_gamma   90.00
#
_symmetry.space_group_name_H-M   'P 1'
#
loop_
_entity.id
_entity.type
_entity.pdbx_description
1 polymer ?
#
loop_
_entity_poly.entity_id
_entity_poly.type
_entity_poly.pdbx_seq_one_letter_code
_entity_poly.pdbx_strand_id
1 'polypeptide(L)'
;MADSDYVVKPFEMAELLARMRAVLRRKGGSATPALSNGVVSLNPSTREVTVSDRPAMQLSNREFALLQALLTRPGAILSRSDLEDRIYGWGEEVESNAVEFLIHALRKKLGKEAIQNVRGMGWMVSKGK
;
A
#
# COMPACT_ATOMS: atom_id res chain seq x y z
N MET A 1 31.71 26.73 -26.87
CA MET A 1 30.39 27.24 -26.48
C MET A 1 29.75 26.15 -25.63
N ALA A 2 29.90 26.30 -24.32
CA ALA A 2 29.34 25.51 -23.22
C ALA A 2 27.80 25.68 -23.15
N ASP A 3 26.96 24.90 -22.49
CA ASP A 3 26.97 23.62 -21.76
C ASP A 3 25.47 23.30 -21.61
N SER A 4 25.05 22.03 -21.71
CA SER A 4 23.64 21.64 -21.61
C SER A 4 23.33 21.11 -20.22
N ASP A 5 23.09 22.02 -19.28
CA ASP A 5 22.56 21.71 -17.96
C ASP A 5 21.04 21.94 -17.95
N TYR A 6 20.26 20.86 -17.87
CA TYR A 6 18.85 20.94 -17.47
C TYR A 6 18.69 20.32 -16.08
N VAL A 7 18.64 21.21 -15.09
CA VAL A 7 18.45 20.91 -13.68
C VAL A 7 16.97 20.62 -13.41
N VAL A 8 16.72 19.46 -12.81
CA VAL A 8 15.45 19.00 -12.24
C VAL A 8 15.01 19.92 -11.09
N LYS A 9 13.73 20.30 -11.05
CA LYS A 9 13.05 20.56 -9.75
C LYS A 9 11.59 20.05 -9.74
N PRO A 10 11.27 19.06 -8.87
CA PRO A 10 9.90 18.81 -8.41
C PRO A 10 9.60 19.71 -7.20
N PHE A 11 8.34 19.88 -6.80
CA PHE A 11 7.84 19.97 -5.39
C PHE A 11 6.64 20.89 -5.09
N GLU A 12 6.20 21.82 -5.92
CA GLU A 12 5.25 22.83 -5.40
C GLU A 12 3.75 22.45 -5.41
N MET A 13 3.33 21.36 -6.09
CA MET A 13 1.90 21.00 -6.15
C MET A 13 1.45 20.02 -5.06
N ALA A 14 2.37 19.33 -4.39
CA ALA A 14 2.04 18.34 -3.35
C ALA A 14 1.63 18.99 -2.02
N GLU A 15 2.21 20.16 -1.69
CA GLU A 15 1.97 20.82 -0.41
C GLU A 15 0.56 21.42 -0.33
N LEU A 16 0.06 21.98 -1.44
CA LEU A 16 -1.28 22.57 -1.50
C LEU A 16 -2.38 21.51 -1.30
N LEU A 17 -2.22 20.34 -1.93
CA LEU A 17 -3.11 19.19 -1.74
C LEU A 17 -3.00 18.62 -0.32
N ALA A 18 -1.80 18.58 0.26
CA ALA A 18 -1.59 18.11 1.62
C ALA A 18 -2.28 19.02 2.65
N ARG A 19 -2.24 20.35 2.44
CA ARG A 19 -2.87 21.33 3.32
C ARG A 19 -4.40 21.26 3.25
N MET A 20 -4.97 21.02 2.06
CA MET A 20 -6.40 20.74 1.89
C MET A 20 -6.83 19.43 2.59
N ARG A 21 -6.06 18.34 2.44
CA ARG A 21 -6.35 17.06 3.12
C ARG A 21 -6.28 17.17 4.64
N ALA A 22 -5.32 17.93 5.17
CA ALA A 22 -5.17 18.17 6.61
C ALA A 22 -6.35 18.94 7.21
N VAL A 23 -6.98 19.84 6.43
CA VAL A 23 -8.17 20.60 6.85
C VAL A 23 -9.42 19.72 6.85
N LEU A 24 -9.57 18.83 5.88
CA LEU A 24 -10.68 17.86 5.84
C LEU A 24 -10.64 16.88 7.03
N ARG A 25 -9.43 16.49 7.47
CA ARG A 25 -9.21 15.60 8.63
C ARG A 25 -9.58 16.22 9.98
N ARG A 26 -9.76 17.55 10.04
CA ARG A 26 -9.97 18.31 11.29
C ARG A 26 -11.45 18.63 11.56
N LYS A 27 -12.35 18.47 10.58
CA LYS A 27 -13.77 18.86 10.71
C LYS A 27 -14.77 17.70 10.84
N GLY A 28 -14.38 16.44 10.67
CA GLY A 28 -15.30 15.30 10.75
C GLY A 28 -14.69 14.14 11.52
N GLY A 29 -15.13 13.93 12.76
CA GLY A 29 -14.89 12.73 13.56
C GLY A 29 -15.60 11.49 13.01
N SER A 30 -15.40 11.19 11.74
CA SER A 30 -15.82 9.97 11.07
C SER A 30 -14.73 9.59 10.08
N ALA A 31 -13.67 9.00 10.59
CA ALA A 31 -12.67 8.37 9.74
C ALA A 31 -13.39 7.32 8.88
N THR A 32 -13.23 7.38 7.56
CA THR A 32 -13.43 6.19 6.73
C THR A 32 -12.71 5.04 7.42
N PRO A 33 -13.36 3.88 7.67
CA PRO A 33 -12.75 2.82 8.45
C PRO A 33 -11.45 2.40 7.76
N ALA A 34 -10.33 2.79 8.36
CA ALA A 34 -9.02 2.38 7.87
C ALA A 34 -8.94 0.87 8.04
N LEU A 35 -8.60 0.16 6.96
CA LEU A 35 -8.34 -1.27 7.06
C LEU A 35 -7.07 -1.42 7.88
N SER A 36 -7.14 -2.14 8.99
CA SER A 36 -6.03 -2.21 9.93
C SER A 36 -5.95 -3.57 10.60
N ASN A 37 -4.73 -3.98 10.88
CA ASN A 37 -4.44 -5.09 11.79
C ASN A 37 -3.73 -4.60 13.07
N GLY A 38 -3.89 -3.33 13.43
CA GLY A 38 -3.26 -2.72 14.61
C GLY A 38 -1.79 -2.35 14.42
N VAL A 39 -1.06 -3.01 13.51
CA VAL A 39 0.34 -2.69 13.19
C VAL A 39 0.44 -1.83 11.93
N VAL A 40 -0.33 -2.21 10.90
CA VAL A 40 -0.42 -1.55 9.61
C VAL A 40 -1.85 -1.05 9.43
N SER A 41 -2.00 0.21 9.06
CA SER A 41 -3.29 0.83 8.75
C SER A 41 -3.27 1.43 7.35
N LEU A 42 -4.27 1.08 6.55
CA LEU A 42 -4.46 1.51 5.18
C LEU A 42 -5.69 2.40 5.08
N ASN A 43 -5.51 3.61 4.55
CA ASN A 43 -6.60 4.53 4.28
C ASN A 43 -7.12 4.33 2.84
N PRO A 44 -8.36 3.83 2.64
CA PRO A 44 -8.90 3.59 1.29
C PRO A 44 -9.10 4.88 0.48
N SER A 45 -9.32 6.02 1.15
CA SER A 45 -9.58 7.30 0.51
C SER A 45 -8.30 7.98 0.03
N THR A 46 -7.21 7.90 0.80
CA THR A 46 -5.94 8.55 0.44
C THR A 46 -4.93 7.60 -0.20
N ARG A 47 -5.19 6.28 -0.17
CA ARG A 47 -4.27 5.20 -0.56
C ARG A 47 -2.95 5.21 0.20
N GLU A 48 -2.96 5.82 1.38
CA GLU A 48 -1.79 5.90 2.25
C GLU A 48 -1.78 4.73 3.23
N VAL A 49 -0.59 4.20 3.43
CA VAL A 49 -0.32 3.23 4.48
C VAL A 49 0.45 3.90 5.61
N THR A 50 0.08 3.54 6.83
CA THR A 50 0.75 3.92 8.07
C THR A 50 1.16 2.67 8.80
N VAL A 51 2.38 2.66 9.33
CA VAL A 51 2.91 1.61 10.18
C VAL A 51 3.32 2.27 11.48
N SER A 52 3.16 1.56 12.60
CA SER A 52 3.66 2.02 13.89
C SER A 52 5.11 2.50 13.75
N ASP A 53 5.38 3.69 14.27
CA ASP A 53 6.71 4.34 14.26
C ASP A 53 7.23 4.81 12.90
N ARG A 54 6.37 4.94 11.87
CA ARG A 54 6.75 5.50 10.56
C ARG A 54 5.75 6.54 10.04
N PRO A 55 6.22 7.54 9.25
CA PRO A 55 5.31 8.46 8.58
C PRO A 55 4.44 7.73 7.56
N ALA A 56 3.28 8.32 7.24
CA ALA A 56 2.40 7.81 6.20
C ALA A 56 3.12 7.79 4.85
N MET A 57 2.96 6.70 4.10
CA MET A 57 3.56 6.49 2.79
C MET A 57 2.48 6.25 1.74
N GLN A 58 2.69 6.79 0.55
CA GLN A 58 1.82 6.52 -0.60
C GLN A 58 2.16 5.17 -1.23
N LEU A 59 1.11 4.41 -1.56
CA LEU A 59 1.21 3.16 -2.30
C LEU A 59 0.87 3.38 -3.77
N SER A 60 1.56 2.66 -4.65
CA SER A 60 1.11 2.49 -6.03
C SER A 60 -0.23 1.74 -6.07
N ASN A 61 -0.93 1.80 -7.21
CA ASN A 61 -2.23 1.12 -7.35
C ASN A 61 -2.16 -0.38 -7.04
N ARG A 62 -1.11 -1.07 -7.50
CA ARG A 62 -0.92 -2.51 -7.30
C ARG A 62 -0.55 -2.85 -5.86
N GLU A 63 0.34 -2.07 -5.24
CA GLU A 63 0.68 -2.23 -3.82
C GLU A 63 -0.53 -1.99 -2.92
N PHE A 64 -1.34 -0.98 -3.24
CA PHE A 64 -2.59 -0.68 -2.54
C PHE A 64 -3.56 -1.84 -2.65
N ALA A 65 -3.82 -2.35 -3.86
CA ALA A 65 -4.73 -3.47 -4.09
C ALA A 65 -4.29 -4.73 -3.34
N LEU A 66 -3.00 -5.06 -3.39
CA LEU A 66 -2.44 -6.20 -2.67
C LEU A 66 -2.62 -6.05 -1.16
N LEU A 67 -2.23 -4.90 -0.60
CA LEU A 67 -2.31 -4.69 0.84
C LEU A 67 -3.76 -4.62 1.32
N GLN A 68 -4.64 -3.99 0.53
CA GLN A 68 -6.08 -3.95 0.79
C GLN A 68 -6.66 -5.35 0.84
N ALA A 69 -6.31 -6.23 -0.11
CA ALA A 69 -6.77 -7.61 -0.16
C ALA A 69 -6.43 -8.37 1.13
N LEU A 70 -5.19 -8.22 1.61
CA LEU A 70 -4.72 -8.86 2.84
C LEU A 70 -5.36 -8.26 4.11
N LEU A 71 -5.46 -6.92 4.19
CA LEU A 71 -6.03 -6.22 5.35
C LEU A 71 -7.56 -6.28 5.42
N THR A 72 -8.24 -6.68 4.34
CA THR A 72 -9.70 -6.88 4.35
C THR A 72 -10.10 -8.02 5.30
N ARG A 73 -9.27 -9.06 5.41
CA ARG A 73 -9.45 -10.18 6.35
C ARG A 73 -8.12 -10.55 6.99
N PRO A 74 -7.66 -9.80 8.00
CA PRO A 74 -6.41 -10.11 8.69
C PRO A 74 -6.45 -11.53 9.29
N GLY A 75 -5.38 -12.29 9.10
CA GLY A 75 -5.33 -13.71 9.47
C GLY A 75 -5.72 -14.68 8.35
N ALA A 76 -6.38 -14.22 7.28
CA ALA A 76 -6.67 -15.06 6.12
C ALA A 76 -5.43 -15.24 5.24
N ILE A 77 -5.25 -16.45 4.72
CA ILE A 77 -4.21 -16.76 3.74
C ILE A 77 -4.82 -16.55 2.36
N LEU A 78 -4.15 -15.74 1.53
CA LEU A 78 -4.48 -15.55 0.13
C LEU A 78 -3.43 -16.25 -0.72
N SER A 79 -3.89 -17.12 -1.62
CA SER A 79 -3.02 -17.79 -2.60
C SER A 79 -2.49 -16.80 -3.64
N ARG A 80 -1.54 -17.26 -4.48
CA ARG A 80 -1.06 -16.43 -5.58
C ARG A 80 -2.20 -16.05 -6.51
N SER A 81 -3.01 -17.01 -6.96
CA SER A 81 -4.16 -16.77 -7.83
C SER A 81 -5.18 -15.82 -7.21
N ASP A 82 -5.46 -15.95 -5.90
CA ASP A 82 -6.38 -15.02 -5.21
C ASP A 82 -5.87 -13.57 -5.22
N LEU A 83 -4.56 -13.39 -5.12
CA LEU A 83 -3.94 -12.06 -5.18
C LEU A 83 -3.89 -11.54 -6.61
N GLU A 84 -3.58 -12.40 -7.58
CA GLU A 84 -3.60 -12.06 -9.00
C GLU A 84 -4.98 -11.58 -9.43
N ASP A 85 -6.04 -12.34 -9.12
CA ASP A 85 -7.43 -11.99 -9.44
C ASP A 85 -7.90 -10.66 -8.84
N ARG A 86 -7.29 -10.23 -7.72
CA ARG A 86 -7.63 -8.98 -7.03
C ARG A 86 -6.81 -7.78 -7.52
N ILE A 87 -5.59 -8.02 -7.99
CA ILE A 87 -4.66 -6.98 -8.42
C ILE A 87 -4.83 -6.71 -9.92
N TYR A 88 -5.03 -7.78 -10.68
CA TYR A 88 -5.14 -7.78 -12.13
C TYR A 88 -6.58 -8.11 -12.51
N GLY A 89 -7.20 -7.23 -13.29
CA GLY A 89 -8.55 -7.47 -13.79
C GLY A 89 -8.57 -8.62 -14.80
N TRP A 90 -9.77 -9.09 -15.12
CA TRP A 90 -9.97 -10.07 -16.18
C TRP A 90 -9.37 -9.57 -17.50
N GLY A 91 -8.35 -10.27 -18.01
CA GLY A 91 -7.72 -9.99 -19.30
C GLY A 91 -6.39 -9.22 -19.26
N GLU A 92 -5.85 -8.88 -18.08
CA GLU A 92 -4.47 -8.38 -17.98
C GLU A 92 -3.48 -9.56 -17.87
N GLU A 93 -2.45 -9.58 -18.72
CA GLU A 93 -1.36 -10.55 -18.60
C GLU A 93 -0.53 -10.25 -17.33
N VAL A 94 -0.45 -11.25 -16.45
CA VAL A 94 0.32 -11.18 -15.21
C VAL A 94 1.65 -11.89 -15.41
N GLU A 95 2.75 -11.19 -15.17
CA GLU A 95 4.06 -11.84 -15.09
C GLU A 95 4.07 -12.82 -13.92
N SER A 96 4.60 -14.03 -14.13
CA SER A 96 4.53 -15.15 -13.18
C SER A 96 5.11 -14.85 -11.77
N ASN A 97 5.89 -13.77 -11.63
CA ASN A 97 6.54 -13.33 -10.40
C ASN A 97 6.05 -11.95 -9.90
N ALA A 98 4.99 -11.40 -10.49
CA ALA A 98 4.55 -10.04 -10.19
C ALA A 98 4.09 -9.87 -8.73
N VAL A 99 3.41 -10.87 -8.18
CA VAL A 99 2.96 -10.87 -6.78
C VAL A 99 4.16 -10.85 -5.84
N GLU A 100 5.17 -11.68 -6.08
CA GLU A 100 6.40 -11.73 -5.28
C GLU A 100 7.13 -10.40 -5.28
N PHE A 101 7.21 -9.74 -6.45
CA PHE A 101 7.79 -8.41 -6.57
C PHE A 101 7.04 -7.38 -5.73
N LEU A 102 5.69 -7.38 -5.80
CA LEU A 102 4.86 -6.47 -5.00
C LEU A 102 4.98 -6.73 -3.50
N ILE A 103 5.02 -8.00 -3.07
CA ILE A 103 5.25 -8.39 -1.67
C ILE A 103 6.62 -7.89 -1.20
N HIS A 104 7.66 -8.04 -2.03
CA HIS A 104 8.99 -7.55 -1.70
C HIS A 104 9.02 -6.02 -1.57
N ALA A 105 8.39 -5.29 -2.50
CA ALA A 105 8.28 -3.84 -2.45
C ALA A 105 7.54 -3.36 -1.20
N LEU A 106 6.41 -4.00 -0.85
CA LEU A 106 5.66 -3.70 0.36
C LEU A 106 6.45 -3.99 1.63
N ARG A 107 7.16 -5.13 1.72
CA ARG A 107 8.03 -5.43 2.87
C ARG A 107 9.13 -4.40 3.07
N LYS A 108 9.67 -3.83 1.99
CA LYS A 108 10.67 -2.74 2.08
C LYS A 108 10.07 -1.49 2.73
N LYS A 109 8.79 -1.17 2.45
CA LYS A 109 8.07 -0.02 3.01
C LYS A 109 7.58 -0.29 4.44
N LEU A 110 6.90 -1.42 4.66
CA LEU A 110 6.18 -1.74 5.89
C LEU A 110 7.03 -2.44 6.95
N GLY A 111 8.13 -3.07 6.54
CA GLY A 111 8.89 -4.01 7.36
C GLY A 111 8.66 -5.46 6.91
N LYS A 112 9.69 -6.29 7.11
CA LYS A 112 9.73 -7.68 6.65
C LYS A 112 8.59 -8.53 7.23
N GLU A 113 8.22 -8.26 8.48
CA GLU A 113 7.22 -9.01 9.24
C GLU A 113 5.78 -8.58 8.97
N ALA A 114 5.56 -7.50 8.23
CA ALA A 114 4.22 -6.98 7.96
C ALA A 114 3.36 -7.96 7.14
N ILE A 115 3.99 -8.69 6.23
CA ILE A 115 3.35 -9.71 5.39
C ILE A 115 4.11 -11.02 5.59
N GLN A 116 3.41 -12.05 6.05
CA GLN A 116 3.96 -13.37 6.33
C GLN A 116 3.78 -14.28 5.12
N ASN A 117 4.78 -15.14 4.86
CA ASN A 117 4.69 -16.18 3.85
C ASN A 117 4.24 -17.48 4.52
N VAL A 118 3.18 -18.08 4.01
CA VAL A 118 2.70 -19.40 4.42
C VAL A 118 3.07 -20.40 3.34
N ARG A 119 4.08 -21.23 3.63
CA ARG A 119 4.67 -22.17 2.67
C ARG A 119 3.60 -23.03 2.00
N GLY A 120 3.62 -23.05 0.66
CA GLY A 120 2.69 -23.85 -0.16
C GLY A 120 1.26 -23.31 -0.23
N MET A 121 0.93 -22.24 0.50
CA MET A 121 -0.44 -21.73 0.62
C MET A 121 -0.59 -20.28 0.13
N GLY A 122 0.42 -19.43 0.35
CA GLY A 122 0.41 -18.03 -0.11
C GLY A 122 0.86 -17.05 0.97
N TRP A 123 0.15 -15.94 1.11
CA TRP A 123 0.54 -14.83 2.00
C TRP A 123 -0.59 -14.41 2.92
N MET A 124 -0.21 -13.85 4.07
CA MET A 124 -1.15 -13.31 5.04
C MET A 124 -0.58 -12.11 5.76
N VAL A 125 -1.46 -11.28 6.31
CA VAL A 125 -1.13 -10.32 7.36
C VAL A 125 -1.60 -10.88 8.70
N SER A 126 -0.85 -10.65 9.76
CA SER A 126 -1.26 -11.10 11.10
C SER A 126 -2.57 -10.42 11.50
N LYS A 127 -3.39 -11.13 12.29
CA LYS A 127 -4.53 -10.52 12.97
C LYS A 127 -3.97 -9.64 14.10
N GLY A 128 -4.37 -8.37 14.13
CA GLY A 128 -4.07 -7.51 15.27
C GLY A 128 -4.57 -8.14 16.56
N LYS A 129 -3.74 -8.08 17.61
CA LYS A 129 -4.15 -8.48 18.96
C LYS A 129 -5.12 -7.47 19.54
#